data_AF-A0A1J3HH31-F1
#
_entry.id   AF-A0A1J3HH31-F1
#
_cell.length_a   1.000
_cell.length_b   1.000
_cell.length_c   1.000
_cell.angle_alpha   90.00
_cell.angle_beta   90.00
_cell.angle_gamma   90.00
#
_symmetry.space_group_name_H-M   'P 1'
#
loop_
_entity.id
_entity.type
_entity.pdbx_description
1 polymer ?
#
loop_
_entity_poly.entity_id
_entity_poly.type
_entity_poly.pdbx_seq_one_letter_code
_entity_poly.pdbx_strand_id
1 'polypeptide(L)'
;HKRVTMATPDVKLFGKWSFEDIEVQDISLEDYIAVKTKFAVYVPHTAGRYQKKRFRKALCPIVERLCNSLMMHGRNNGKKL
;
A
#
# COMPACT_ATOMS: atom_id res chain seq x y z
N HIS A 1 -22.48 24.37 -16.69
CA HIS A 1 -21.40 24.09 -15.72
C HIS A 1 -20.86 22.68 -16.00
N LYS A 2 -19.75 22.54 -16.74
CA LYS A 2 -19.15 21.23 -17.06
C LYS A 2 -18.21 20.83 -15.91
N ARG A 3 -18.53 19.73 -15.20
CA ARG A 3 -17.59 19.09 -14.25
C ARG A 3 -16.43 18.51 -15.07
N VAL A 4 -15.24 19.06 -14.90
CA VAL A 4 -14.00 18.41 -15.36
C VAL A 4 -13.75 17.24 -14.40
N THR A 5 -13.99 16.02 -14.86
CA THR A 5 -13.49 14.82 -14.16
C THR A 5 -11.98 14.78 -14.39
N MET A 6 -11.20 15.25 -13.40
CA MET A 6 -9.75 15.01 -13.42
C MET A 6 -9.54 13.51 -13.41
N ALA A 7 -8.98 12.95 -14.49
CA ALA A 7 -8.46 11.60 -14.48
C ALA A 7 -7.41 11.54 -13.35
N THR A 8 -7.65 10.70 -12.35
CA THR A 8 -6.65 10.45 -11.31
C THR A 8 -5.39 9.92 -11.99
N PRO A 9 -4.21 10.52 -11.76
CA PRO A 9 -2.97 10.03 -12.35
C PRO A 9 -2.78 8.57 -11.98
N ASP A 10 -2.45 7.74 -12.96
CA ASP A 10 -2.19 6.32 -12.78
C ASP A 10 -0.95 6.15 -11.87
N VAL A 11 -1.19 5.80 -10.61
CA VAL A 11 -0.16 5.67 -9.60
C VAL A 11 0.50 4.31 -9.79
N LYS A 12 1.72 4.31 -10.34
CA LYS A 12 2.55 3.10 -10.50
C LYS A 12 3.56 2.99 -9.36
N LEU A 13 3.64 1.80 -8.76
CA LEU A 13 4.65 1.49 -7.76
C LEU A 13 6.05 1.58 -8.39
N PHE A 14 6.93 2.34 -7.75
CA PHE A 14 8.26 2.70 -8.23
C PHE A 14 8.26 3.34 -9.64
N GLY A 15 7.13 3.88 -10.09
CA GLY A 15 6.93 4.40 -11.45
C GLY A 15 6.93 3.34 -12.55
N LYS A 16 6.98 2.05 -12.19
CA LYS A 16 7.17 0.93 -13.14
C LYS A 16 6.04 -0.08 -13.11
N TRP A 17 5.50 -0.38 -11.93
CA TRP A 17 4.54 -1.47 -11.74
C TRP A 17 3.13 -0.92 -11.55
N SER A 18 2.21 -1.31 -12.42
CA SER A 18 0.78 -0.95 -12.27
C SER A 18 0.16 -1.73 -11.10
N PHE A 19 -0.86 -1.14 -10.48
CA PHE A 19 -1.75 -1.84 -9.55
C PHE A 19 -3.01 -2.38 -10.25
N GLU A 20 -3.16 -2.13 -11.54
CA GLU A 20 -4.17 -2.74 -12.39
C GLU A 20 -3.90 -4.24 -12.53
N ASP A 21 -4.96 -5.03 -12.71
CA ASP A 21 -4.93 -6.49 -12.90
C ASP A 21 -4.33 -7.31 -11.73
N ILE A 22 -4.22 -6.73 -10.53
CA ILE A 22 -3.87 -7.48 -9.32
C ILE A 22 -5.14 -8.03 -8.67
N GLU A 23 -5.33 -9.34 -8.77
CA GLU A 23 -6.44 -10.07 -8.15
C GLU A 23 -5.97 -10.93 -6.97
N VAL A 24 -6.77 -10.93 -5.90
CA VAL A 24 -6.57 -11.83 -4.76
C VAL A 24 -7.49 -13.03 -4.96
N GLN A 25 -6.92 -14.22 -5.17
CA GLN A 25 -7.69 -15.44 -5.49
C GLN A 25 -8.58 -15.91 -4.32
N ASP A 26 -8.14 -15.68 -3.08
CA ASP A 26 -8.87 -16.08 -1.89
C ASP A 26 -9.72 -14.92 -1.36
N ILE A 27 -11.04 -15.10 -1.40
CA ILE A 27 -12.04 -14.12 -0.97
C ILE A 27 -11.88 -13.72 0.51
N SER A 28 -11.38 -14.61 1.36
CA SER A 28 -11.19 -14.33 2.79
C SER A 28 -10.05 -13.36 3.06
N LEU A 29 -9.10 -13.22 2.11
CA LEU A 29 -7.93 -12.37 2.23
C LEU A 29 -8.12 -11.01 1.56
N GLU A 30 -9.15 -10.85 0.72
CA GLU A 30 -9.38 -9.66 -0.09
C GLU A 30 -9.46 -8.37 0.75
N ASP A 31 -10.12 -8.42 1.91
CA ASP A 31 -10.25 -7.27 2.83
C ASP A 31 -8.98 -6.97 3.63
N TYR A 32 -8.02 -7.91 3.67
CA TYR A 32 -6.80 -7.82 4.47
C TYR A 32 -5.54 -7.52 3.65
N ILE A 33 -5.64 -7.56 2.32
CA ILE A 33 -4.56 -7.30 1.38
C ILE A 33 -4.84 -6.00 0.63
N ALA A 34 -4.15 -4.92 1.02
CA ALA A 34 -4.24 -3.61 0.38
C ALA A 34 -3.45 -3.55 -0.95
N VAL A 35 -4.02 -4.14 -2.01
CA VAL A 35 -3.46 -4.13 -3.39
C VAL A 35 -4.31 -3.35 -4.39
N LYS A 36 -5.55 -3.00 -4.04
CA LYS A 36 -6.45 -2.21 -4.89
C LYS A 36 -5.90 -0.80 -5.10
N THR A 37 -6.27 -0.17 -6.22
CA THR A 37 -5.85 1.20 -6.62
C THR A 37 -6.07 2.27 -5.55
N LYS A 38 -7.06 2.09 -4.67
CA LYS A 38 -7.29 2.93 -3.49
C LYS A 38 -6.07 3.04 -2.54
N PHE A 39 -5.23 2.02 -2.51
CA PHE A 39 -4.02 1.93 -1.68
C PHE A 39 -2.74 2.09 -2.49
N ALA A 40 -2.84 2.51 -3.75
CA ALA A 40 -1.70 2.68 -4.64
C ALA A 40 -0.76 3.78 -4.10
N VAL A 41 0.53 3.49 -4.14
CA VAL A 41 1.60 4.37 -3.68
C VAL A 41 2.78 4.30 -4.63
N TYR A 42 3.46 5.43 -4.86
CA TYR A 42 4.67 5.46 -5.67
C TYR A 42 5.85 4.79 -4.98
N VAL A 43 5.96 4.97 -3.65
CA VAL A 43 7.02 4.41 -2.80
C VAL A 43 6.36 3.80 -1.57
N PRO A 44 6.82 2.64 -1.07
CA PRO A 44 6.24 1.95 0.09
C PRO A 44 6.61 2.61 1.44
N HIS A 45 6.45 3.94 1.52
CA HIS A 45 6.79 4.76 2.67
C HIS A 45 5.74 5.86 2.89
N THR A 46 4.60 5.50 3.50
CA THR A 46 3.48 6.44 3.69
C THR A 46 3.46 7.15 5.05
N ALA A 47 4.29 6.71 6.01
CA ALA A 47 4.26 7.16 7.40
C ALA A 47 2.85 7.09 8.06
N GLY A 48 1.99 6.21 7.55
CA GLY A 48 0.61 6.07 8.01
C GLY A 48 0.50 5.51 9.44
N ARG A 49 -0.50 6.00 10.19
CA ARG A 49 -0.77 5.58 11.58
C ARG A 49 -1.70 4.36 11.65
N TYR A 50 -1.30 3.26 11.01
CA TYR A 50 -2.10 2.02 10.86
C TYR A 50 -2.31 1.21 12.15
N GLN A 51 -1.49 1.46 13.17
CA GLN A 51 -1.50 0.83 14.49
C GLN A 51 -2.51 1.44 15.47
N LYS A 52 -3.06 2.63 15.18
CA LYS A 52 -3.90 3.38 16.14
C LYS A 52 -5.28 2.74 16.42
N LYS A 53 -5.82 1.94 15.51
CA LYS A 53 -7.11 1.24 15.71
C LYS A 53 -6.97 -0.22 15.27
N ARG A 54 -7.73 -1.11 15.94
CA ARG A 54 -7.86 -2.52 15.54
C ARG A 54 -8.28 -2.59 14.06
N PHE A 55 -7.66 -3.48 13.29
CA PHE A 55 -7.84 -3.69 11.84
C PHE A 55 -7.28 -2.63 10.87
N ARG A 56 -6.83 -1.45 11.33
CA ARG A 56 -6.23 -0.47 10.39
C ARG A 56 -4.93 -0.95 9.73
N LYS A 57 -4.26 -1.95 10.30
CA LYS A 57 -3.10 -2.62 9.68
C LYS A 57 -3.43 -3.30 8.33
N ALA A 58 -4.69 -3.71 8.11
CA ALA A 58 -5.14 -4.28 6.83
C ALA A 58 -5.10 -3.24 5.70
N LEU A 59 -5.30 -1.97 6.02
CA LEU A 59 -5.32 -0.85 5.06
C LEU A 59 -3.92 -0.34 4.68
N CYS A 60 -2.87 -0.84 5.32
CA CYS A 60 -1.49 -0.48 5.00
C CYS A 60 -1.09 -1.17 3.69
N PRO A 61 -0.57 -0.45 2.68
CA PRO A 61 -0.13 -1.04 1.42
C PRO A 61 0.74 -2.28 1.66
N ILE A 62 0.46 -3.38 0.96
CA ILE A 62 1.11 -4.66 1.26
C ILE A 62 2.64 -4.59 1.13
N VAL A 63 3.13 -3.83 0.15
CA VAL A 63 4.57 -3.61 -0.08
C VAL A 63 5.20 -2.83 1.08
N GLU A 64 4.49 -1.86 1.65
CA GLU A 64 4.95 -1.16 2.84
C GLU A 64 4.99 -2.06 4.07
N ARG A 65 4.01 -2.97 4.23
CA ARG A 65 4.05 -3.99 5.29
C ARG A 65 5.29 -4.88 5.17
N LEU A 66 5.64 -5.30 3.95
CA LEU A 66 6.86 -6.06 3.68
C LEU A 66 8.10 -5.26 4.07
N CYS A 67 8.23 -4.00 3.62
CA CYS A 67 9.35 -3.13 4.00
C CYS A 67 9.45 -2.98 5.53
N ASN A 68 8.32 -2.84 6.23
CA ASN A 68 8.32 -2.76 7.69
C ASN A 68 8.83 -4.04 8.37
N SER A 69 8.57 -5.21 7.79
CA SER A 69 9.10 -6.49 8.26
C SER A 69 10.59 -6.69 7.95
N LEU A 70 11.13 -6.06 6.90
CA LEU A 70 12.56 -6.13 6.58
C LEU A 70 13.44 -5.35 7.58
N MET A 71 12.88 -4.31 8.21
CA MET A 71 13.58 -3.50 9.21
C MET A 71 13.70 -4.18 10.59
N MET A 72 13.46 -5.49 10.68
CA MET A 72 13.58 -6.23 11.92
C MET A 72 15.04 -6.64 12.19
N HIS A 73 15.30 -7.08 13.42
CA HIS A 73 16.62 -7.48 13.93
C HIS A 73 17.59 -6.31 14.16
N GLY A 74 17.55 -5.74 15.38
CA GLY A 74 18.57 -4.89 16.00
C GLY A 74 19.25 -3.89 15.06
N ARG A 75 20.32 -4.34 14.38
CA ARG A 75 21.08 -3.58 13.37
C ARG A 75 20.26 -2.94 12.24
N ASN A 76 19.09 -3.48 11.90
CA ASN A 76 18.24 -2.98 10.82
C ASN A 76 17.07 -2.11 11.32
N ASN A 77 16.90 -1.95 12.65
CA ASN A 77 15.76 -1.25 13.22
C ASN A 77 15.68 0.19 12.72
N GLY A 78 14.51 0.57 12.20
CA GLY A 78 14.22 1.92 11.71
C GLY A 78 14.86 2.28 10.36
N LYS A 79 15.66 1.38 9.76
CA LYS A 79 16.33 1.61 8.48
C LYS A 79 15.41 1.26 7.31
N LYS A 80 14.47 2.16 7.00
CA LYS A 80 13.52 1.98 5.88
C LYS A 80 14.05 2.45 4.53
N LEU A 81 15.09 3.28 4.56
CA LEU A 81 15.83 3.78 3.41
C LEU A 81 17.17 3.04 3.33
#